data_AF-A0A1I4XAI2-F1
#
_entry.id   AF-A0A1I4XAI2-F1
#
_cell.length_a   1.000
_cell.length_b   1.000
_cell.length_c   1.000
_cell.angle_alpha   90.00
_cell.angle_beta   90.00
_cell.angle_gamma   90.00
#
_symmetry.space_group_name_H-M   'P 1'
#
loop_
_entity.id
_entity.type
_entity.pdbx_description
1 polymer ?
#
loop_
_entity_poly.entity_id
_entity_poly.type
_entity_poly.pdbx_seq_one_letter_code
_entity_poly.pdbx_strand_id
1 'polypeptide(L)' 'MSKALVMALALMLVFEGIMPFVAPSAWREILGKLAGMSDTQARSLGFSLLMGALLIALFFA' A
#
# COMPACT_ATOMS: atom_id res chain seq x y z
N MET A 1 15.28 -18.18 -6.48
CA MET A 1 14.76 -17.52 -5.26
C MET A 1 15.17 -16.05 -5.18
N SER A 2 16.45 -15.68 -5.21
CA SER A 2 16.90 -14.28 -5.11
C SER A 2 16.39 -13.34 -6.23
N LYS A 3 16.40 -13.78 -7.50
CA LYS A 3 15.94 -12.96 -8.65
C LYS A 3 14.46 -12.56 -8.57
N ALA A 4 13.59 -13.48 -8.13
CA ALA A 4 12.16 -13.21 -7.99
C ALA A 4 11.88 -12.18 -6.89
N LEU A 5 12.63 -12.24 -5.79
CA LEU A 5 12.51 -11.29 -4.70
C LEU A 5 12.97 -9.88 -5.11
N VAL A 6 14.08 -9.78 -5.84
CA VAL A 6 14.55 -8.51 -6.42
C VAL A 6 13.53 -7.94 -7.41
N MET A 7 12.92 -8.79 -8.24
CA MET A 7 11.88 -8.37 -9.18
C MET A 7 10.60 -7.90 -8.47
N ALA A 8 10.15 -8.62 -7.44
CA ALA A 8 9.00 -8.22 -6.63
C ALA A 8 9.23 -6.88 -5.93
N LEU A 9 10.44 -6.65 -5.38
CA LEU A 9 10.82 -5.37 -4.80
C LEU A 9 10.86 -4.25 -5.85
N ALA A 10 11.41 -4.52 -7.05
CA ALA A 10 11.41 -3.54 -8.12
C ALA A 10 9.99 -3.13 -8.52
N LEU A 11 9.06 -4.08 -8.64
CA LEU A 11 7.66 -3.81 -8.93
C LEU A 11 6.97 -3.04 -7.79
N MET A 12 7.20 -3.41 -6.54
CA MET A 12 6.69 -2.68 -5.37
C MET A 12 7.12 -1.21 -5.41
N LEU A 13 8.39 -0.93 -5.70
CA LEU A 13 8.92 0.44 -5.80
C LEU A 13 8.31 1.21 -6.98
N VAL A 14 8.09 0.56 -8.11
CA VAL A 14 7.40 1.17 -9.26
C VAL A 14 5.98 1.56 -8.85
N PHE A 15 5.22 0.65 -8.24
CA PHE A 15 3.85 0.94 -7.82
C PHE A 15 3.78 2.08 -6.80
N GLU A 16 4.69 2.12 -5.83
CA GLU A 16 4.73 3.25 -4.87
C GLU A 16 5.21 4.57 -5.48
N GLY A 17 6.00 4.52 -6.55
CA GLY A 17 6.46 5.71 -7.25
C GLY A 17 5.39 6.35 -8.15
N ILE A 18 4.41 5.57 -8.63
CA ILE A 18 3.42 6.05 -9.62
C ILE A 18 2.58 7.20 -9.05
N MET A 19 1.99 7.04 -7.87
CA MET A 19 1.10 8.05 -7.26
C MET A 19 1.81 9.39 -7.00
N PRO A 20 2.97 9.45 -6.32
CA PRO A 20 3.69 10.70 -6.12
C PRO A 20 4.22 11.31 -7.43
N PHE A 21 4.49 10.51 -8.47
CA PHE A 21 4.97 11.00 -9.76
C PHE A 21 3.86 11.57 -10.64
N VAL A 22 2.73 10.86 -10.77
CA VAL A 22 1.61 11.25 -11.66
C VAL A 22 0.76 12.36 -11.06
N ALA A 23 0.45 12.28 -9.75
CA ALA A 23 -0.47 13.21 -9.09
C ALA A 23 0.05 13.64 -7.70
N PRO A 24 1.15 14.41 -7.64
CA PRO A 24 1.80 14.78 -6.38
C PRO A 24 0.91 15.57 -5.42
N SER A 25 -0.01 16.41 -5.93
CA SER A 25 -0.94 17.19 -5.10
C SER A 25 -1.99 16.30 -4.44
N ALA A 26 -2.64 15.42 -5.19
CA ALA A 26 -3.61 14.45 -4.68
C ALA A 26 -2.95 13.49 -3.69
N TRP A 27 -1.73 13.03 -3.99
CA TRP A 27 -0.97 12.18 -3.08
C TRP A 27 -0.68 12.87 -1.73
N ARG A 28 -0.25 14.14 -1.76
CA ARG A 28 -0.04 14.93 -0.53
C ARG A 28 -1.32 15.11 0.28
N GLU A 29 -2.46 15.32 -0.38
CA GLU A 29 -3.75 15.44 0.31
C GLU A 29 -4.13 14.13 1.01
N ILE A 30 -3.96 12.98 0.34
CA ILE A 30 -4.22 11.66 0.91
C ILE A 30 -3.31 11.41 2.12
N LEU A 31 -2.01 11.67 2.00
CA LEU A 31 -1.07 11.54 3.10
C LEU A 31 -1.41 12.47 4.27
N GLY A 32 -1.83 13.70 3.99
CA GLY A 32 -2.28 14.64 5.02
C GLY A 32 -3.51 14.14 5.78
N LYS A 33 -4.47 13.53 5.06
CA LYS A 33 -5.64 12.89 5.68
C LYS A 33 -5.23 11.71 6.56
N LEU A 34 -4.35 10.84 6.05
CA LEU A 34 -3.82 9.68 6.81
C LEU A 34 -3.07 10.11 8.06
N ALA A 35 -2.24 11.16 7.98
CA ALA A 35 -1.47 11.68 9.11
C ALA A 35 -2.37 12.31 10.20
N GLY A 36 -3.57 12.76 9.84
CA GLY A 36 -4.57 13.28 10.78
C GLY A 36 -5.49 12.23 11.39
N MET A 37 -5.41 10.96 10.96
CA MET A 37 -6.26 9.89 11.52
C MET A 37 -5.82 9.54 12.94
N SER A 38 -6.78 9.20 13.80
CA SER A 38 -6.45 8.68 15.13
C SER A 38 -5.84 7.28 15.03
N ASP A 39 -5.06 6.88 16.03
CA ASP A 39 -4.40 5.57 16.08
C ASP A 39 -5.38 4.40 15.85
N THR A 40 -6.61 4.52 16.36
CA THR A 40 -7.65 3.49 16.17
C THR A 40 -8.10 3.40 14.70
N GLN A 41 -8.25 4.53 14.02
CA GLN A 41 -8.65 4.58 12.60
C GLN A 41 -7.53 4.08 11.69
N ALA A 42 -6.28 4.45 11.97
CA ALA A 42 -5.14 3.95 11.22
C ALA A 42 -4.98 2.43 11.38
N ARG A 43 -5.19 1.91 12.59
CA ARG A 43 -5.17 0.46 12.86
C ARG A 43 -6.29 -0.29 12.16
N SER A 44 -7.51 0.25 12.13
CA SER A 44 -8.64 -0.41 11.44
C SER A 44 -8.45 -0.41 9.92
N LEU A 45 -7.95 0.68 9.35
CA LEU A 45 -7.56 0.74 7.94
C LEU A 45 -6.50 -0.33 7.62
N GLY A 46 -5.41 -0.37 8.40
CA GLY A 46 -4.37 -1.38 8.23
C GLY A 46 -4.90 -2.82 8.37
N PHE A 47 -5.77 -3.07 9.36
CA PHE A 47 -6.39 -4.37 9.55
C PHE A 47 -7.25 -4.78 8.34
N SER A 48 -8.04 -3.86 7.78
CA SER A 48 -8.84 -4.14 6.58
C SER A 48 -7.99 -4.49 5.37
N LEU A 49 -6.84 -3.83 5.18
CA LEU A 49 -5.89 -4.12 4.11
C LEU A 49 -5.24 -5.49 4.29
N LEU A 50 -4.84 -5.83 5.52
CA LEU A 50 -4.27 -7.13 5.85
C LEU A 50 -5.27 -8.26 5.62
N MET A 51 -6.54 -8.09 6.02
CA MET A 51 -7.59 -9.08 5.75
C MET A 51 -7.91 -9.19 4.27
N GLY A 52 -7.98 -8.07 3.54
CA GLY A 52 -8.14 -8.11 2.08
C GLY A 52 -7.03 -8.89 1.39
N ALA A 53 -5.77 -8.64 1.77
CA ALA A 53 -4.62 -9.36 1.25
C ALA A 53 -4.68 -10.86 1.59
N LEU A 54 -5.05 -11.21 2.83
CA LEU A 54 -5.21 -12.60 3.26
C LEU A 54 -6.30 -13.32 2.46
N LEU A 55 -7.44 -12.67 2.23
CA LEU A 55 -8.54 -13.24 1.45
C LEU A 55 -8.15 -13.47 -0.01
N ILE A 56 -7.44 -12.51 -0.63
CA ILE A 56 -6.89 -12.67 -1.98
C ILE A 56 -5.93 -13.85 -2.01
N ALA A 57 -5.01 -13.96 -1.05
CA ALA A 57 -4.08 -15.06 -0.98
C ALA A 57 -4.81 -16.41 -0.84
N LEU A 58 -5.83 -16.51 0.01
CA LEU A 58 -6.58 -17.77 0.21
C LEU A 58 -7.45 -18.17 -0.98
N PHE A 59 -7.91 -17.21 -1.78
CA PHE A 59 -8.77 -17.49 -2.94
C PHE A 59 -7.99 -17.77 -4.23
N PHE A 60 -6.81 -17.16 -4.38
CA PHE A 60 -6.00 -17.25 -5.60
C PHE A 60 -4.72 -18.09 -5.46
N ALA A 61 -4.35 -18.54 -4.25
CA ALA A 61 -3.29 -19.54 -4.03
C ALA A 61 -3.87 -20.95 -3.92
#